data_AF-A0A3B1BB93-F1
#
_entry.id   AF-A0A3B1BB93-F1
#
_cell.length_a   1.000
_cell.length_b   1.000
_cell.length_c   1.000
_cell.angle_alpha   90.00
_cell.angle_beta   90.00
_cell.angle_gamma   90.00
#
_symmetry.space_group_name_H-M   'P 1'
#
loop_
_entity.id
_entity.type
_entity.pdbx_description
1 polymer ?
#
loop_
_entity_poly.entity_id
_entity_poly.type
_entity_poly.pdbx_seq_one_letter_code
_entity_poly.pdbx_strand_id
1 'polypeptide(L)'
;MMENMEHLDTEEVKTLGEYLQIFKRRKKQFLIPVIILSLLSLVIAFALPAVYRSTATVLIEQQEIPQDLVRSTISTYANQRLDVMQQKIMTTSNLMEIIEKFNLYHDELQKETREEVIDAMRDDIGMEPISADVIDPQTGRPGTATIAFSLYFDHTSPEIAQKVANELVSLYLNENLKTRNKNAKEASIFLQEESKRLGKRITKQEAKLAKFKQGNMEKLPELVQFNIQLMEKVESELLDIDRQIQATKERKIYLESQLAQLKPNATLYSSSGERILGKESRLKTLQAELVTMLASYSPHHPDVLKTKKEIKALEKELGVSESKSELLMQMKKLKTDYSIAREKYSDKHPDVIKIKRELVNLEAKIKHTPDDVLEDAPITKPDNPAYIQLQAQLESAKADLKSFAKRRAATEERIKEYENRISSAPKIEQDYRALTRDYENTIKKYQEVNDKLMEANLSEELEKERKGERFTLIEPPLLPEVPYSPNRVMIIILGLILSFGVGLAVVVILESMDDSIRGVKSMETLFGSAPLATIPYIPSANEIAEAESHAPKIKLILAGIGGLLVALVLINYFYKPLDVLWYVILRKMGV
;
A
#
# COMPACT_ATOMS: atom_id res chain seq x y z
N MET A 1 -71.85 -59.15 5.02
CA MET A 1 -72.97 -58.32 5.50
C MET A 1 -72.36 -57.09 6.17
N MET A 2 -71.89 -56.01 5.54
CA MET A 2 -72.12 -55.38 4.24
C MET A 2 -73.60 -55.33 3.86
N GLU A 3 -74.32 -54.33 4.36
CA GLU A 3 -75.35 -53.57 3.63
C GLU A 3 -75.84 -52.36 4.46
N ASN A 4 -75.99 -51.23 3.77
CA ASN A 4 -76.68 -49.97 4.11
C ASN A 4 -75.90 -48.96 4.98
N MET A 5 -74.96 -48.19 4.39
CA MET A 5 -75.16 -46.98 3.53
C MET A 5 -75.79 -45.82 4.31
N GLU A 6 -74.99 -44.85 4.76
CA GLU A 6 -74.58 -43.67 3.98
C GLU A 6 -75.74 -42.65 3.87
N HIS A 7 -76.09 -42.05 5.01
CA HIS A 7 -76.78 -40.75 5.03
C HIS A 7 -75.72 -39.65 4.95
N LEU A 8 -75.28 -39.36 3.73
CA LEU A 8 -74.67 -38.08 3.41
C LEU A 8 -75.81 -37.10 3.18
N ASP A 9 -75.80 -36.02 3.94
CA ASP A 9 -76.59 -34.82 3.72
C ASP A 9 -76.39 -34.35 2.26
N THR A 10 -77.30 -34.74 1.37
CA THR A 10 -77.39 -34.13 0.05
C THR A 10 -77.99 -32.76 0.27
N GLU A 11 -77.15 -31.75 0.43
CA GLU A 11 -77.54 -30.36 0.22
C GLU A 11 -78.28 -30.30 -1.13
N GLU A 12 -79.60 -30.13 -1.09
CA GLU A 12 -80.41 -30.02 -2.29
C GLU A 12 -79.98 -28.78 -3.07
N VAL A 13 -79.28 -29.02 -4.19
CA VAL A 13 -78.84 -27.96 -5.10
C VAL A 13 -80.10 -27.32 -5.71
N LYS A 14 -80.41 -26.09 -5.27
CA LYS A 14 -81.53 -25.29 -5.78
C LYS A 14 -81.48 -25.22 -7.32
N THR A 15 -82.64 -25.35 -7.96
CA THR A 15 -82.70 -25.35 -9.43
C THR A 15 -82.57 -23.92 -10.00
N LEU A 16 -82.05 -23.77 -11.22
CA LEU A 16 -81.93 -22.47 -11.93
C LEU A 16 -83.25 -21.67 -11.95
N GLY A 17 -84.40 -22.36 -12.00
CA GLY A 17 -85.72 -21.74 -11.93
C GLY A 17 -86.06 -21.12 -10.58
N GLU A 18 -85.61 -21.73 -9.47
CA GLU A 18 -85.83 -21.22 -8.11
C GLU A 18 -84.98 -19.98 -7.84
N TYR A 19 -83.73 -19.93 -8.30
CA TYR A 19 -82.92 -18.71 -8.25
C TYR A 19 -83.57 -17.54 -8.99
N LEU A 20 -84.22 -17.80 -10.14
CA LEU A 20 -84.93 -16.79 -10.90
C LEU A 20 -86.18 -16.27 -10.17
N GLN A 21 -86.87 -17.12 -9.41
CA GLN A 21 -88.01 -16.72 -8.58
C GLN A 21 -87.56 -15.91 -7.35
N ILE A 22 -86.47 -16.32 -6.70
CA ILE A 22 -85.83 -15.56 -5.61
C ILE A 22 -85.46 -14.16 -6.10
N PHE A 23 -84.85 -14.07 -7.29
CA PHE A 23 -84.49 -12.80 -7.90
C PHE A 23 -85.72 -11.94 -8.21
N LYS A 24 -86.79 -12.49 -8.80
CA LYS A 24 -88.03 -11.73 -9.09
C LYS A 24 -88.68 -11.16 -7.82
N ARG A 25 -88.63 -11.90 -6.70
CA ARG A 25 -89.20 -11.48 -5.41
C ARG A 25 -88.35 -10.42 -4.72
N ARG A 26 -87.02 -10.62 -4.68
CA ARG A 26 -86.07 -9.75 -3.97
C ARG A 26 -85.38 -8.72 -4.87
N LYS A 27 -85.84 -8.53 -6.12
CA LYS A 27 -85.24 -7.57 -7.07
C LYS A 27 -85.03 -6.17 -6.50
N LYS A 28 -85.89 -5.69 -5.60
CA LYS A 28 -85.70 -4.38 -4.93
C LYS A 28 -84.53 -4.42 -3.94
N GLN A 29 -84.44 -5.48 -3.15
CA GLN A 29 -83.36 -5.70 -2.17
C GLN A 29 -82.00 -5.96 -2.85
N PHE A 30 -82.02 -6.48 -4.09
CA PHE A 30 -80.85 -6.57 -4.95
C PHE A 30 -80.48 -5.21 -5.59
N LEU A 31 -81.44 -4.55 -6.25
CA LEU A 31 -81.18 -3.35 -7.05
C LEU A 31 -80.81 -2.13 -6.20
N ILE A 32 -81.42 -1.96 -5.01
CA ILE A 32 -81.14 -0.79 -4.15
C ILE A 32 -79.66 -0.71 -3.74
N PRO A 33 -79.04 -1.74 -3.11
CA PRO A 33 -77.63 -1.66 -2.74
C PRO A 33 -76.70 -1.59 -3.96
N VAL A 34 -77.03 -2.27 -5.06
CA VAL A 34 -76.26 -2.20 -6.31
C VAL A 34 -76.23 -0.77 -6.85
N ILE A 35 -77.38 -0.10 -6.93
CA ILE A 35 -77.48 1.28 -7.44
C ILE A 35 -76.76 2.25 -6.49
N ILE A 36 -76.95 2.12 -5.17
CA ILE A 36 -76.30 3.01 -4.19
C ILE A 36 -74.78 2.87 -4.25
N LEU A 37 -74.25 1.64 -4.24
CA LEU A 37 -72.80 1.41 -4.26
C LEU A 37 -72.18 1.75 -5.62
N SER A 38 -72.89 1.51 -6.72
CA SER A 38 -72.45 1.94 -8.05
C SER A 38 -72.38 3.48 -8.14
N LEU A 39 -73.36 4.19 -7.57
CA LEU A 39 -73.37 5.65 -7.56
C LEU A 39 -72.28 6.20 -6.64
N LEU A 40 -72.05 5.56 -5.49
CA LEU A 40 -70.95 5.88 -4.59
C LEU A 40 -69.59 5.68 -5.26
N SER A 41 -69.39 4.56 -5.97
CA SER A 41 -68.17 4.30 -6.75
C SER A 41 -67.95 5.36 -7.83
N LEU A 42 -69.01 5.79 -8.51
CA LEU A 42 -68.94 6.86 -9.50
C LEU A 42 -68.51 8.18 -8.85
N VAL A 43 -69.10 8.53 -7.71
CA VAL A 43 -68.72 9.74 -6.95
C VAL A 43 -67.25 9.68 -6.52
N ILE A 44 -66.79 8.55 -5.97
CA ILE A 44 -65.38 8.36 -5.56
C ILE A 44 -64.44 8.49 -6.77
N ALA A 45 -64.80 7.91 -7.92
CA ALA A 45 -63.98 7.98 -9.13
C ALA A 45 -63.76 9.41 -9.65
N PHE A 46 -64.70 10.33 -9.39
CA PHE A 46 -64.59 11.75 -9.78
C PHE A 46 -64.16 12.67 -8.64
N ALA A 47 -64.29 12.26 -7.37
CA ALA A 47 -63.89 13.05 -6.21
C ALA A 47 -62.38 13.01 -5.94
N LEU A 48 -61.70 11.94 -6.33
CA LEU A 48 -60.25 11.84 -6.18
C LEU A 48 -59.52 12.80 -7.16
N PRO A 49 -58.50 13.54 -6.69
CA PRO A 49 -57.77 14.49 -7.52
C PRO A 49 -57.06 13.78 -8.68
N ALA A 50 -57.05 14.42 -9.84
CA ALA A 50 -56.29 13.98 -10.99
C ALA A 50 -54.80 14.29 -10.78
N VAL A 51 -53.94 13.29 -10.94
CA VAL A 51 -52.49 13.42 -10.91
C VAL A 51 -51.95 13.20 -12.30
N TYR A 52 -51.12 14.12 -12.76
CA TYR A 52 -50.50 14.11 -14.07
C TYR A 52 -49.01 13.78 -13.94
N ARG A 53 -48.54 12.89 -14.79
CA ARG A 53 -47.15 12.46 -14.86
C ARG A 53 -46.47 13.07 -16.07
N SER A 54 -45.37 13.80 -15.88
CA SER A 54 -44.50 14.22 -16.98
C SER A 54 -43.21 13.40 -16.95
N THR A 55 -42.91 12.72 -18.05
CA THR A 55 -41.77 11.78 -18.14
C THR A 55 -40.77 12.26 -19.18
N ALA A 56 -39.48 12.15 -18.86
CA ALA A 56 -38.36 12.43 -19.74
C ALA A 56 -37.46 11.19 -19.88
N THR A 57 -36.99 10.91 -21.09
CA THR A 57 -36.15 9.75 -21.39
C THR A 57 -34.71 10.21 -21.65
N VAL A 58 -33.77 9.72 -20.84
CA VAL A 58 -32.34 10.06 -20.92
C VAL A 58 -31.55 8.83 -21.36
N LEU A 59 -30.79 8.95 -22.44
CA LEU A 59 -29.89 7.91 -22.96
C LEU A 59 -28.52 7.98 -22.29
N ILE A 60 -27.93 6.81 -22.08
CA ILE A 60 -26.55 6.65 -21.65
C ILE A 60 -25.71 6.33 -22.90
N GLU A 61 -25.09 7.35 -23.49
CA GLU A 61 -24.21 7.18 -24.64
C GLU A 61 -22.82 6.70 -24.18
N GLN A 62 -22.38 5.56 -24.71
CA GLN A 62 -21.03 5.04 -24.49
C GLN A 62 -19.99 5.86 -25.27
N GLN A 63 -18.75 5.87 -24.81
CA GLN A 63 -17.65 6.62 -25.42
C GLN A 63 -17.23 6.02 -26.79
N GLU A 64 -17.16 6.85 -27.84
CA GLU A 64 -16.82 6.43 -29.22
C GLU A 64 -15.31 6.19 -29.48
N ILE A 65 -14.44 6.38 -28.48
CA ILE A 65 -12.99 6.24 -28.65
C ILE A 65 -12.59 4.76 -28.46
N PRO A 66 -11.75 4.17 -29.34
CA PRO A 66 -11.28 2.80 -29.19
C PRO A 66 -10.70 2.55 -27.79
N GLN A 67 -11.24 1.56 -27.07
CA GLN A 67 -10.87 1.23 -25.68
C GLN A 67 -9.39 0.81 -25.51
N ASP A 68 -8.66 0.61 -26.61
CA ASP A 68 -7.24 0.30 -26.61
C ASP A 68 -6.35 1.52 -26.29
N LEU A 69 -6.88 2.75 -26.42
CA LEU A 69 -6.12 3.99 -26.17
C LEU A 69 -6.33 4.58 -24.77
N VAL A 70 -7.47 4.27 -24.12
CA VAL A 70 -7.75 4.69 -22.74
C VAL A 70 -8.66 3.65 -22.09
N ARG A 71 -8.14 2.92 -21.10
CA ARG A 71 -9.00 2.13 -20.21
C ARG A 71 -9.40 3.03 -19.04
N SER A 72 -10.68 3.33 -18.92
CA SER A 72 -11.17 3.99 -17.70
C SER A 72 -10.83 3.10 -16.51
N THR A 73 -10.07 3.62 -15.55
CA THR A 73 -9.77 2.94 -14.28
C THR A 73 -11.00 2.86 -13.36
N ILE A 74 -12.11 3.50 -13.76
CA ILE A 74 -13.39 3.51 -13.06
C ILE A 74 -14.41 2.80 -13.96
N SER A 75 -14.60 1.50 -13.75
CA SER A 75 -15.68 0.71 -14.36
C SER A 75 -16.74 0.39 -13.30
N THR A 76 -17.56 1.37 -12.92
CA THR A 76 -18.79 1.06 -12.16
C THR A 76 -19.92 0.81 -13.14
N TYR A 77 -20.73 -0.22 -12.90
CA TYR A 77 -21.94 -0.48 -13.69
C TYR A 77 -22.86 0.75 -13.66
N ALA A 78 -23.48 1.08 -14.79
CA ALA A 78 -24.36 2.23 -14.92
C ALA A 78 -25.47 2.26 -13.84
N ASN A 79 -26.00 1.10 -13.45
CA ASN A 79 -27.08 0.99 -12.45
C ASN A 79 -26.66 1.51 -11.08
N GLN A 80 -25.52 1.04 -10.57
CA GLN A 80 -25.00 1.48 -9.27
C GLN A 80 -24.73 2.99 -9.26
N ARG A 81 -24.31 3.53 -10.41
CA ARG A 81 -24.08 4.95 -10.60
C ARG A 81 -25.38 5.75 -10.56
N LEU A 82 -26.43 5.26 -11.21
CA LEU A 82 -27.77 5.86 -11.18
C LEU A 82 -28.32 5.90 -9.76
N ASP A 83 -28.19 4.83 -8.98
CA ASP A 83 -28.64 4.79 -7.57
C ASP A 83 -27.94 5.84 -6.71
N VAL A 84 -26.60 5.95 -6.84
CA VAL A 84 -25.82 6.96 -6.11
C VAL A 84 -26.20 8.37 -6.54
N MET A 85 -26.47 8.58 -7.83
CA MET A 85 -26.95 9.87 -8.33
C MET A 85 -28.35 10.20 -7.82
N GLN A 86 -29.25 9.23 -7.78
CA GLN A 86 -30.57 9.39 -7.20
C GLN A 86 -30.47 9.82 -5.74
N GLN A 87 -29.66 9.14 -4.92
CA GLN A 87 -29.44 9.53 -3.53
C GLN A 87 -28.89 10.94 -3.36
N LYS A 88 -27.98 11.38 -4.24
CA LYS A 88 -27.43 12.74 -4.23
C LYS A 88 -28.44 13.80 -4.64
N ILE A 89 -29.25 13.52 -5.65
CA ILE A 89 -30.23 14.46 -6.19
C ILE A 89 -31.42 14.57 -5.24
N MET A 90 -31.84 13.47 -4.60
CA MET A 90 -32.93 13.40 -3.61
C MET A 90 -32.55 13.90 -2.20
N THR A 91 -31.44 14.64 -2.08
CA THR A 91 -31.04 15.25 -0.81
C THR A 91 -32.01 16.35 -0.42
N THR A 92 -32.22 16.54 0.89
CA THR A 92 -33.14 17.55 1.43
C THR A 92 -32.88 18.95 0.87
N SER A 93 -31.60 19.34 0.73
CA SER A 93 -31.20 20.64 0.19
C SER A 93 -31.64 20.84 -1.26
N ASN A 94 -31.43 19.85 -2.13
CA ASN A 94 -31.79 19.96 -3.55
C ASN A 94 -33.30 19.95 -3.73
N LEU A 95 -34.00 19.07 -3.00
CA LEU A 95 -35.46 18.98 -3.06
C LEU A 95 -36.11 20.27 -2.56
N MET A 96 -35.61 20.85 -1.46
CA MET A 96 -36.11 22.13 -0.95
C MET A 96 -35.91 23.27 -1.96
N GLU A 97 -34.78 23.32 -2.66
CA GLU A 97 -34.53 24.33 -3.71
C GLU A 97 -35.57 24.23 -4.84
N ILE A 98 -35.94 23.02 -5.25
CA ILE A 98 -36.98 22.80 -6.26
C ILE A 98 -38.37 23.19 -5.72
N ILE A 99 -38.69 22.81 -4.48
CA ILE A 99 -39.96 23.16 -3.80
C ILE A 99 -40.14 24.68 -3.77
N GLU A 100 -39.11 25.42 -3.34
CA GLU A 100 -39.15 26.88 -3.26
C GLU A 100 -39.22 27.52 -4.65
N LYS A 101 -38.43 27.02 -5.62
CA LYS A 101 -38.37 27.56 -6.99
C LYS A 101 -39.71 27.46 -7.72
N PHE A 102 -40.45 26.37 -7.54
CA PHE A 102 -41.74 26.15 -8.21
C PHE A 102 -42.95 26.36 -7.29
N ASN A 103 -42.74 26.80 -6.04
CA ASN A 103 -43.77 26.97 -5.02
C ASN A 103 -44.66 25.72 -4.87
N LEU A 104 -44.01 24.56 -4.75
CA LEU A 104 -44.67 23.27 -4.56
C LEU A 104 -45.18 23.13 -3.12
N TYR A 105 -46.21 22.31 -2.92
CA TYR A 105 -46.73 21.93 -1.60
C TYR A 105 -47.08 23.11 -0.68
N HIS A 106 -47.58 24.22 -1.24
CA HIS A 106 -47.81 25.46 -0.50
C HIS A 106 -48.78 25.29 0.69
N ASP A 107 -49.80 24.45 0.52
CA ASP A 107 -50.83 24.20 1.53
C ASP A 107 -50.36 23.20 2.60
N GLU A 108 -49.54 22.23 2.19
CA GLU A 108 -48.95 21.19 3.02
C GLU A 108 -47.83 21.77 3.89
N LEU A 109 -47.02 22.70 3.37
CA LEU A 109 -45.99 23.42 4.13
C LEU A 109 -46.55 24.21 5.32
N GLN A 110 -47.85 24.51 5.34
CA GLN A 110 -48.53 25.18 6.46
C GLN A 110 -49.10 24.20 7.49
N LYS A 111 -49.31 22.93 7.11
CA LYS A 111 -50.01 21.91 7.90
C LYS A 111 -49.07 20.82 8.43
N GLU A 112 -48.02 20.52 7.67
CA GLU A 112 -47.10 19.41 7.87
C GLU A 112 -45.69 19.91 8.17
N THR A 113 -44.86 19.02 8.68
CA THR A 113 -43.44 19.30 8.90
C THR A 113 -42.69 19.34 7.57
N ARG A 114 -41.55 20.03 7.55
CA ARG A 114 -40.70 20.09 6.35
C ARG A 114 -40.19 18.71 5.92
N GLU A 115 -40.00 17.80 6.86
CA GLU A 115 -39.55 16.43 6.55
C GLU A 115 -40.66 15.64 5.83
N GLU A 116 -41.91 15.74 6.31
CA GLU A 116 -43.08 15.12 5.67
C GLU A 116 -43.27 15.63 4.23
N VAL A 117 -43.14 16.94 4.01
CA VAL A 117 -43.22 17.52 2.66
C VAL A 117 -42.09 17.04 1.75
N ILE A 118 -40.88 16.88 2.27
CA ILE A 118 -39.76 16.34 1.49
C ILE A 118 -39.97 14.87 1.14
N ASP A 119 -40.54 14.08 2.05
CA ASP A 119 -40.87 12.68 1.78
C ASP A 119 -41.98 12.56 0.73
N ALA A 120 -43.02 13.41 0.81
CA ALA A 120 -44.03 13.51 -0.24
C ALA A 120 -43.39 13.85 -1.62
N MET A 121 -42.43 14.78 -1.65
CA MET A 121 -41.71 15.09 -2.88
C MET A 121 -40.89 13.91 -3.40
N ARG A 122 -40.28 13.10 -2.53
CA ARG A 122 -39.55 11.89 -2.94
C ARG A 122 -40.49 10.86 -3.56
N ASP A 123 -41.69 10.71 -3.03
CA ASP A 123 -42.69 9.77 -3.55
C ASP A 123 -43.25 10.22 -4.91
N ASP A 124 -43.34 11.53 -5.14
CA ASP A 124 -43.79 12.11 -6.41
C ASP A 124 -42.73 12.05 -7.53
N ILE A 125 -41.46 11.82 -7.18
CA ILE A 125 -40.37 11.68 -8.15
C ILE A 125 -40.04 10.20 -8.36
N GLY A 126 -40.02 9.75 -9.62
CA GLY A 126 -39.54 8.41 -9.94
C GLY A 126 -38.48 8.36 -11.03
N MET A 127 -37.71 7.28 -10.97
CA MET A 127 -36.70 6.92 -11.96
C MET A 127 -36.83 5.44 -12.30
N GLU A 128 -36.96 5.14 -13.59
CA GLU A 128 -37.10 3.78 -14.10
C GLU A 128 -35.98 3.47 -15.11
N PRO A 129 -35.08 2.51 -14.83
CA PRO A 129 -34.03 2.14 -15.78
C PRO A 129 -34.60 1.32 -16.95
N ILE A 130 -34.14 1.64 -18.15
CA ILE A 130 -34.43 0.90 -19.38
C ILE A 130 -33.20 0.04 -19.70
N SER A 131 -33.35 -1.27 -19.47
CA SER A 131 -32.29 -2.26 -19.68
C SER A 131 -32.42 -2.97 -21.03
N ALA A 132 -31.27 -3.30 -21.64
CA ALA A 132 -31.17 -4.14 -22.82
C ALA A 132 -30.16 -5.28 -22.58
N ASP A 133 -30.42 -6.43 -23.21
CA ASP A 133 -29.47 -7.55 -23.21
C ASP A 133 -28.27 -7.20 -24.09
N VAL A 134 -27.08 -7.22 -23.49
CA VAL A 134 -25.81 -6.95 -24.15
C VAL A 134 -24.81 -8.07 -23.89
N ILE A 135 -23.84 -8.22 -24.79
CA ILE A 135 -22.69 -9.10 -24.55
C ILE A 135 -21.61 -8.22 -23.92
N ASP A 136 -21.19 -8.56 -22.71
CA ASP A 136 -20.15 -7.82 -21.99
C ASP A 136 -18.83 -7.85 -22.78
N PRO A 137 -18.27 -6.69 -23.19
CA PRO A 137 -17.02 -6.62 -23.94
C PRO A 137 -15.81 -7.20 -23.19
N GLN A 138 -15.83 -7.21 -21.86
CA GLN A 138 -14.71 -7.68 -21.03
C GLN A 138 -14.75 -9.18 -20.79
N THR A 139 -15.95 -9.75 -20.62
CA THR A 139 -16.12 -11.16 -20.23
C THR A 139 -16.68 -12.04 -21.35
N GLY A 140 -17.22 -11.45 -22.41
CA GLY A 140 -17.89 -12.15 -23.51
C GLY A 140 -19.19 -12.86 -23.12
N ARG A 141 -19.71 -12.59 -21.92
CA ARG A 141 -20.93 -13.23 -21.39
C ARG A 141 -22.16 -12.35 -21.67
N PRO A 142 -23.32 -12.97 -21.93
CA PRO A 142 -24.57 -12.22 -21.97
C PRO A 142 -24.91 -11.64 -20.59
N GLY A 143 -25.31 -10.38 -20.55
CA GLY A 143 -25.74 -9.66 -19.35
C GLY A 143 -26.70 -8.52 -19.71
N THR A 144 -27.33 -7.92 -18.71
CA THR A 144 -28.24 -6.78 -18.90
C THR A 144 -27.50 -5.46 -18.64
N ALA A 145 -27.56 -4.51 -19.57
CA ALA A 145 -27.05 -3.15 -19.38
C ALA A 145 -28.18 -2.14 -19.46
N THR A 146 -28.20 -1.17 -18.53
CA THR A 146 -29.08 -0.01 -18.63
C THR A 146 -28.58 0.91 -19.73
N ILE A 147 -29.38 1.07 -20.78
CA ILE A 147 -29.05 1.89 -21.95
C ILE A 147 -29.67 3.29 -21.84
N ALA A 148 -30.80 3.40 -21.15
CA ALA A 148 -31.51 4.65 -20.93
C ALA A 148 -32.23 4.60 -19.58
N PHE A 149 -32.75 5.72 -19.11
CA PHE A 149 -33.62 5.76 -17.94
C PHE A 149 -34.68 6.84 -18.12
N SER A 150 -35.86 6.58 -17.56
CA SER A 150 -36.98 7.51 -17.55
C SER A 150 -37.01 8.22 -16.21
N LEU A 151 -37.06 9.55 -16.22
CA LEU A 151 -37.32 10.38 -15.04
C LEU A 151 -38.72 10.95 -15.14
N TYR A 152 -39.49 10.90 -14.06
CA TYR A 152 -40.81 11.50 -14.04
C TYR A 152 -41.10 12.24 -12.73
N PHE A 153 -42.03 13.19 -12.82
CA PHE A 153 -42.62 13.86 -11.67
C PHE A 153 -44.14 13.86 -11.77
N ASP A 154 -44.77 13.49 -10.67
CA ASP A 154 -46.22 13.42 -10.52
C ASP A 154 -46.74 14.67 -9.80
N HIS A 155 -47.72 15.35 -10.40
CA HIS A 155 -48.33 16.52 -9.78
C HIS A 155 -49.77 16.75 -10.25
N THR A 156 -50.59 17.43 -9.44
CA THR A 156 -51.99 17.76 -9.78
C THR A 156 -52.11 18.75 -10.95
N SER A 157 -51.07 19.54 -11.21
CA SER A 157 -50.98 20.48 -12.33
C SER A 157 -50.04 19.96 -13.42
N PRO A 158 -50.52 19.80 -14.68
CA PRO A 158 -49.71 19.38 -15.82
C PRO A 158 -48.48 20.25 -16.05
N GLU A 159 -48.62 21.58 -15.91
CA GLU A 159 -47.52 22.52 -16.15
C GLU A 159 -46.40 22.38 -15.11
N ILE A 160 -46.78 22.18 -13.86
CA ILE A 160 -45.82 21.99 -12.77
C ILE A 160 -45.13 20.63 -12.94
N ALA A 161 -45.90 19.58 -13.28
CA ALA A 161 -45.35 18.26 -13.59
C ALA A 161 -44.22 18.35 -14.63
N GLN A 162 -44.46 19.06 -15.73
CA GLN A 162 -43.48 19.27 -16.79
C GLN A 162 -42.27 20.10 -16.33
N LYS A 163 -42.50 21.25 -15.69
CA LYS A 163 -41.42 22.17 -15.28
C LYS A 163 -40.47 21.52 -14.28
N VAL A 164 -41.01 20.80 -13.30
CA VAL A 164 -40.21 20.09 -12.29
C VAL A 164 -39.49 18.90 -12.91
N ALA A 165 -40.14 18.11 -13.76
CA ALA A 165 -39.47 17.03 -14.50
C ALA A 165 -38.29 17.56 -15.34
N ASN A 166 -38.44 18.72 -15.99
CA ASN A 166 -37.36 19.36 -16.75
C ASN A 166 -36.20 19.84 -15.86
N GLU A 167 -36.52 20.36 -14.67
CA GLU A 167 -35.50 20.73 -13.68
C GLU A 167 -34.73 19.49 -13.20
N LEU A 168 -35.43 18.40 -12.89
CA LEU A 168 -34.82 17.13 -12.47
C LEU A 168 -33.88 16.60 -13.54
N VAL A 169 -34.31 16.56 -14.81
CA VAL A 169 -33.44 16.18 -15.94
C VAL A 169 -32.16 17.03 -15.93
N SER A 170 -32.31 18.36 -15.83
CA SER A 170 -31.17 19.28 -15.82
C SER A 170 -30.22 19.02 -14.65
N LEU A 171 -30.75 18.71 -13.46
CA LEU A 171 -29.96 18.34 -12.28
C LEU A 171 -29.20 17.03 -12.49
N TYR A 172 -29.84 16.00 -13.05
CA TYR A 172 -29.19 14.72 -13.38
C TYR A 172 -28.06 14.90 -14.40
N LEU A 173 -28.30 15.64 -15.48
CA LEU A 173 -27.29 15.90 -16.50
C LEU A 173 -26.08 16.67 -15.94
N ASN A 174 -26.33 17.69 -15.10
CA ASN A 174 -25.28 18.51 -14.50
C ASN A 174 -24.49 17.76 -13.42
N GLU A 175 -25.15 17.02 -12.54
CA GLU A 175 -24.50 16.24 -11.49
C GLU A 175 -23.65 15.11 -12.08
N ASN A 176 -24.10 14.51 -13.20
CA ASN A 176 -23.35 13.56 -13.98
C ASN A 176 -22.02 14.16 -14.47
N LEU A 177 -22.06 15.31 -15.16
CA LEU A 177 -20.86 15.99 -15.68
C LEU A 177 -19.91 16.41 -14.54
N LYS A 178 -20.46 17.00 -13.47
CA LYS A 178 -19.69 17.45 -12.31
C LYS A 178 -18.99 16.28 -11.62
N THR A 179 -19.68 15.17 -11.40
CA THR A 179 -19.13 13.99 -10.74
C THR A 179 -18.03 13.35 -11.60
N ARG A 180 -18.21 13.21 -12.93
CA ARG A 180 -17.16 12.64 -13.79
C ARG A 180 -15.91 13.49 -13.84
N ASN A 181 -16.07 14.80 -14.04
CA ASN A 181 -14.94 15.72 -14.08
C ASN A 181 -14.18 15.70 -12.74
N LYS A 182 -14.91 15.70 -11.61
CA LYS A 182 -14.33 15.58 -10.28
C LYS A 182 -13.55 14.27 -10.12
N ASN A 183 -14.14 13.13 -10.45
CA ASN A 183 -13.51 11.82 -10.28
C ASN A 183 -12.25 11.68 -11.16
N ALA A 184 -12.32 12.12 -12.42
CA ALA A 184 -11.17 12.08 -13.33
C ALA A 184 -10.02 12.96 -12.82
N LYS A 185 -10.35 14.17 -12.34
CA LYS A 185 -9.38 15.08 -11.73
C LYS A 185 -8.77 14.51 -10.44
N GLU A 186 -9.58 13.94 -9.55
CA GLU A 186 -9.10 13.31 -8.30
C GLU A 186 -8.18 12.11 -8.59
N ALA A 187 -8.51 11.28 -9.58
CA ALA A 187 -7.66 10.17 -10.01
C ALA A 187 -6.31 10.66 -10.55
N SER A 188 -6.31 11.69 -11.40
CA SER A 188 -5.07 12.31 -11.90
C SER A 188 -4.20 12.86 -10.77
N ILE A 189 -4.80 13.61 -9.83
CA ILE A 189 -4.10 14.16 -8.66
C ILE A 189 -3.48 13.02 -7.81
N PHE A 190 -4.25 11.97 -7.51
CA PHE A 190 -3.77 10.82 -6.74
C PHE A 190 -2.55 10.16 -7.41
N LEU A 191 -2.63 9.87 -8.71
CA LEU A 191 -1.54 9.25 -9.45
C LEU A 191 -0.31 10.16 -9.57
N GLN A 192 -0.52 11.47 -9.69
CA GLN A 192 0.56 12.46 -9.69
C GLN A 192 1.29 12.51 -8.34
N GLU A 193 0.55 12.48 -7.23
CA GLU A 193 1.13 12.41 -5.89
C GLU A 193 1.87 11.10 -5.65
N GLU A 194 1.31 9.98 -6.10
CA GLU A 194 1.94 8.67 -6.00
C GLU A 194 3.23 8.58 -6.82
N SER A 195 3.24 9.13 -8.05
CA SER A 195 4.44 9.26 -8.88
C SER A 195 5.53 10.05 -8.16
N LYS A 196 5.19 11.22 -7.58
CA LYS A 196 6.13 12.02 -6.78
C LYS A 196 6.65 11.25 -5.56
N ARG A 197 5.80 10.49 -4.87
CA ARG A 197 6.17 9.66 -3.72
C ARG A 197 7.15 8.56 -4.11
N LEU A 198 6.86 7.84 -5.20
CA LEU A 198 7.73 6.80 -5.74
C LEU A 198 9.06 7.39 -6.23
N GLY A 199 9.06 8.54 -6.89
CA GLY A 199 10.28 9.26 -7.25
C GLY A 199 11.19 9.56 -6.05
N LYS A 200 10.62 10.07 -4.94
CA LYS A 200 11.37 10.27 -3.68
C LYS A 200 11.88 8.95 -3.07
N ARG A 201 11.15 7.85 -3.24
CA ARG A 201 11.56 6.52 -2.76
C ARG A 201 12.72 5.97 -3.58
N ILE A 202 12.70 6.15 -4.89
CA ILE A 202 13.79 5.78 -5.82
C ILE A 202 15.08 6.49 -5.40
N THR A 203 15.06 7.83 -5.24
CA THR A 203 16.26 8.57 -4.84
C THR A 203 16.80 8.14 -3.49
N LYS A 204 15.92 7.82 -2.53
CA LYS A 204 16.32 7.27 -1.21
C LYS A 204 16.93 5.87 -1.33
N GLN A 205 16.39 5.00 -2.18
CA GLN A 205 16.93 3.65 -2.41
C GLN A 205 18.26 3.71 -3.17
N GLU A 206 18.37 4.59 -4.16
CA GLU A 206 19.61 4.84 -4.89
C GLU A 206 20.72 5.33 -3.96
N ALA A 207 20.43 6.30 -3.08
CA ALA A 207 21.38 6.76 -2.07
C ALA A 207 21.78 5.64 -1.09
N LYS A 208 20.84 4.77 -0.69
CA LYS A 208 21.16 3.58 0.13
C LYS A 208 22.06 2.60 -0.60
N LEU A 209 21.77 2.32 -1.87
CA LEU A 209 22.56 1.43 -2.71
C LEU A 209 23.97 2.00 -2.93
N ALA A 210 24.09 3.29 -3.21
CA ALA A 210 25.36 3.98 -3.33
C ALA A 210 26.18 3.91 -2.03
N LYS A 211 25.57 4.19 -0.87
CA LYS A 211 26.22 4.07 0.43
C LYS A 211 26.65 2.62 0.73
N PHE A 212 25.82 1.65 0.37
CA PHE A 212 26.14 0.23 0.51
C PHE A 212 27.34 -0.17 -0.37
N LYS A 213 27.36 0.27 -1.64
CA LYS A 213 28.49 0.06 -2.55
C LYS A 213 29.77 0.72 -2.02
N GLN A 214 29.69 1.96 -1.55
CA GLN A 214 30.83 2.69 -1.01
C GLN A 214 31.44 2.01 0.23
N GLY A 215 30.59 1.51 1.14
CA GLY A 215 31.06 0.81 2.34
C GLY A 215 31.66 -0.57 2.09
N ASN A 216 31.41 -1.16 0.92
CA ASN A 216 31.79 -2.54 0.59
C ASN A 216 32.56 -2.65 -0.74
N MET A 217 33.22 -1.58 -1.20
CA MET A 217 33.81 -1.51 -2.55
C MET A 217 34.68 -2.71 -2.90
N GLU A 218 35.52 -3.16 -1.99
CA GLU A 218 36.48 -4.26 -2.21
C GLU A 218 35.87 -5.66 -2.07
N LYS A 219 34.62 -5.72 -1.63
CA LYS A 219 33.89 -6.96 -1.31
C LYS A 219 32.65 -7.14 -2.17
N LEU A 220 32.51 -6.32 -3.22
CA LEU A 220 31.38 -6.41 -4.14
C LEU A 220 31.39 -7.74 -4.89
N PRO A 221 30.21 -8.31 -5.22
CA PRO A 221 30.11 -9.59 -5.93
C PRO A 221 30.88 -9.59 -7.26
N GLU A 222 30.85 -8.46 -7.98
CA GLU A 222 31.55 -8.24 -9.25
C GLU A 222 33.07 -8.36 -9.13
N LEU A 223 33.63 -8.15 -7.93
CA LEU A 223 35.07 -8.22 -7.67
C LEU A 223 35.53 -9.55 -7.07
N VAL A 224 34.61 -10.48 -6.76
CA VAL A 224 34.99 -11.76 -6.11
C VAL A 224 35.98 -12.53 -6.98
N GLN A 225 35.71 -12.65 -8.28
CA GLN A 225 36.60 -13.35 -9.21
C GLN A 225 37.98 -12.68 -9.30
N PHE A 226 38.01 -11.35 -9.27
CA PHE A 226 39.25 -10.57 -9.28
C PHE A 226 40.03 -10.74 -7.98
N ASN A 227 39.34 -10.75 -6.83
CA ASN A 227 39.94 -11.00 -5.52
C ASN A 227 40.55 -12.41 -5.42
N ILE A 228 39.90 -13.43 -6.00
CA ILE A 228 40.45 -14.79 -6.06
C ILE A 228 41.76 -14.80 -6.86
N GLN A 229 41.80 -14.17 -8.03
CA GLN A 229 43.01 -14.09 -8.85
C GLN A 229 44.16 -13.33 -8.15
N LEU A 230 43.83 -12.26 -7.43
CA LEU A 230 44.81 -11.53 -6.63
C LEU A 230 45.32 -12.37 -5.46
N MET A 231 44.45 -13.13 -4.79
CA MET A 231 44.81 -14.05 -3.72
C MET A 231 45.77 -15.12 -4.23
N GLU A 232 45.45 -15.80 -5.34
CA GLU A 232 46.32 -16.80 -5.97
C GLU A 232 47.71 -16.24 -6.32
N LYS A 233 47.77 -15.00 -6.80
CA LYS A 233 49.03 -14.31 -7.09
C LYS A 233 49.85 -14.08 -5.82
N VAL A 234 49.21 -13.65 -4.74
CA VAL A 234 49.87 -13.40 -3.44
C VAL A 234 50.29 -14.72 -2.78
N GLU A 235 49.51 -15.79 -2.92
CA GLU A 235 49.89 -17.14 -2.49
C GLU A 235 51.12 -17.64 -3.25
N SER A 236 51.18 -17.43 -4.57
CA SER A 236 52.38 -17.74 -5.35
C SER A 236 53.61 -16.94 -4.88
N GLU A 237 53.42 -15.65 -4.54
CA GLU A 237 54.49 -14.81 -3.98
C GLU A 237 54.96 -15.34 -2.60
N LEU A 238 54.03 -15.83 -1.77
CA LEU A 238 54.37 -16.45 -0.49
C LEU A 238 55.23 -17.71 -0.68
N LEU A 239 54.84 -18.58 -1.62
CA LEU A 239 55.63 -19.78 -1.96
C LEU A 239 57.03 -19.42 -2.45
N ASP A 240 57.18 -18.36 -3.24
CA ASP A 240 58.48 -17.85 -3.68
C ASP A 240 59.34 -17.36 -2.51
N ILE A 241 58.75 -16.59 -1.60
CA ILE A 241 59.44 -16.10 -0.39
C ILE A 241 59.86 -17.28 0.50
N ASP A 242 59.00 -18.28 0.69
CA ASP A 242 59.32 -19.46 1.48
C ASP A 242 60.48 -20.25 0.85
N ARG A 243 60.50 -20.40 -0.48
CA ARG A 243 61.66 -20.98 -1.19
C ARG A 243 62.95 -20.19 -0.97
N GLN A 244 62.89 -18.85 -1.03
CA GLN A 244 64.04 -17.99 -0.76
C GLN A 244 64.53 -18.09 0.69
N ILE A 245 63.61 -18.19 1.66
CA ILE A 245 63.95 -18.40 3.07
C ILE A 245 64.69 -19.72 3.25
N GLN A 246 64.20 -20.83 2.68
CA GLN A 246 64.87 -22.13 2.81
C GLN A 246 66.26 -22.11 2.17
N ALA A 247 66.39 -21.59 0.94
CA ALA A 247 67.68 -21.49 0.27
C ALA A 247 68.69 -20.64 1.05
N THR A 248 68.27 -19.49 1.60
CA THR A 248 69.16 -18.63 2.40
C THR A 248 69.47 -19.25 3.77
N LYS A 249 68.54 -20.03 4.34
CA LYS A 249 68.76 -20.77 5.59
C LYS A 249 69.80 -21.88 5.41
N GLU A 250 69.72 -22.63 4.31
CA GLU A 250 70.74 -23.62 3.92
C GLU A 250 72.10 -22.94 3.70
N ARG A 251 72.13 -21.81 2.99
CA ARG A 251 73.36 -21.03 2.79
C ARG A 251 73.95 -20.52 4.11
N LYS A 252 73.12 -20.04 5.03
CA LYS A 252 73.54 -19.62 6.37
C LYS A 252 74.19 -20.78 7.12
N ILE A 253 73.56 -21.96 7.15
CA ILE A 253 74.09 -23.17 7.79
C ILE A 253 75.43 -23.57 7.17
N TYR A 254 75.54 -23.51 5.84
CA TYR A 254 76.79 -23.77 5.13
C TYR A 254 77.90 -22.79 5.52
N LEU A 255 77.62 -21.48 5.55
CA LEU A 255 78.58 -20.45 5.96
C LEU A 255 78.97 -20.58 7.44
N GLU A 256 78.04 -20.91 8.33
CA GLU A 256 78.32 -21.19 9.74
C GLU A 256 79.23 -22.41 9.89
N SER A 257 78.99 -23.48 9.12
CA SER A 257 79.86 -24.66 9.10
C SER A 257 81.26 -24.34 8.56
N GLN A 258 81.39 -23.49 7.54
CA GLN A 258 82.70 -23.06 7.02
C GLN A 258 83.46 -22.19 8.03
N LEU A 259 82.77 -21.26 8.69
CA LEU A 259 83.37 -20.41 9.73
C LEU A 259 83.83 -21.22 10.94
N ALA A 260 83.08 -22.26 11.34
CA ALA A 260 83.46 -23.15 12.44
C ALA A 260 84.77 -23.93 12.17
N GLN A 261 85.12 -24.15 10.89
CA GLN A 261 86.36 -24.82 10.50
C GLN A 261 87.57 -23.86 10.42
N LEU A 262 87.33 -22.54 10.43
CA LEU A 262 88.36 -21.51 10.31
C LEU A 262 88.74 -20.93 11.67
N LYS A 263 90.04 -20.73 11.90
CA LYS A 263 90.51 -20.01 13.09
C LYS A 263 90.29 -18.50 12.89
N PRO A 264 89.69 -17.79 13.87
CA PRO A 264 89.44 -16.35 13.78
C PRO A 264 90.72 -15.52 13.59
N ASN A 265 91.83 -15.99 14.15
CA ASN A 265 93.13 -15.33 14.05
C ASN A 265 94.12 -16.21 13.30
N ALA A 266 94.68 -15.70 12.21
CA ALA A 266 95.66 -16.43 11.40
C ALA A 266 97.05 -15.78 11.55
N THR A 267 98.08 -16.59 11.78
CA THR A 267 99.46 -16.10 11.70
C THR A 267 99.82 -15.87 10.22
N LEU A 268 99.81 -14.61 9.80
CA LEU A 268 100.18 -14.21 8.44
C LEU A 268 101.71 -14.26 8.30
N TYR A 269 102.21 -14.73 7.16
CA TYR A 269 103.64 -14.73 6.82
C TYR A 269 103.85 -13.89 5.55
N SER A 270 104.89 -13.05 5.55
CA SER A 270 105.34 -12.27 4.40
C SER A 270 105.89 -13.19 3.30
N SER A 271 105.95 -12.71 2.06
CA SER A 271 106.67 -13.37 0.96
C SER A 271 108.17 -13.57 1.25
N SER A 272 108.71 -12.86 2.25
CA SER A 272 110.07 -13.03 2.80
C SER A 272 110.19 -14.08 3.91
N GLY A 273 109.10 -14.75 4.31
CA GLY A 273 109.07 -15.74 5.39
C GLY A 273 108.93 -15.18 6.81
N GLU A 274 108.84 -13.85 6.97
CA GLU A 274 108.64 -13.21 8.27
C GLU A 274 107.18 -13.25 8.74
N ARG A 275 106.95 -13.52 10.04
CA ARG A 275 105.61 -13.46 10.64
C ARG A 275 105.09 -12.02 10.63
N ILE A 276 104.03 -11.78 9.89
CA ILE A 276 103.21 -10.57 9.95
C ILE A 276 102.29 -10.72 11.16
N LEU A 277 102.74 -10.18 12.29
CA LEU A 277 101.91 -10.03 13.49
C LEU A 277 100.87 -8.93 13.25
N GLY A 278 99.60 -9.22 13.52
CA GLY A 278 98.56 -8.19 13.58
C GLY A 278 98.96 -7.07 14.54
N LYS A 279 98.53 -5.83 14.26
CA LYS A 279 98.94 -4.62 15.00
C LYS A 279 98.79 -4.76 16.53
N GLU A 280 97.76 -5.48 17.00
CA GLU A 280 97.53 -5.77 18.43
C GLU A 280 98.54 -6.77 19.03
N SER A 281 98.94 -7.78 18.26
CA SER A 281 99.97 -8.74 18.68
C SER A 281 101.35 -8.10 18.71
N ARG A 282 101.62 -7.16 17.77
CA ARG A 282 102.82 -6.31 17.79
C ARG A 282 102.84 -5.39 19.00
N LEU A 283 101.71 -4.77 19.35
CA LEU A 283 101.57 -3.96 20.57
C LEU A 283 101.89 -4.77 21.84
N LYS A 284 101.30 -5.96 22.01
CA LYS A 284 101.60 -6.84 23.17
C LYS A 284 103.07 -7.23 23.24
N THR A 285 103.69 -7.49 22.09
CA THR A 285 105.13 -7.82 22.03
C THR A 285 105.99 -6.63 22.45
N LEU A 286 105.71 -5.44 21.92
CA LEU A 286 106.41 -4.21 22.30
C LEU A 286 106.19 -3.84 23.77
N GLN A 287 104.99 -4.07 24.31
CA GLN A 287 104.71 -3.88 25.74
C GLN A 287 105.52 -4.85 26.62
N ALA A 288 105.63 -6.12 26.24
CA ALA A 288 106.49 -7.09 26.94
C ALA A 288 107.98 -6.73 26.82
N GLU A 289 108.40 -6.22 25.66
CA GLU A 289 109.75 -5.74 25.40
C GLU A 289 110.06 -4.48 26.23
N LEU A 290 109.09 -3.56 26.37
CA LEU A 290 109.19 -2.39 27.25
C LEU A 290 109.34 -2.80 28.72
N VAL A 291 108.58 -3.78 29.19
CA VAL A 291 108.71 -4.32 30.56
C VAL A 291 110.11 -4.89 30.78
N THR A 292 110.64 -5.62 29.80
CA THR A 292 112.00 -6.17 29.85
C THR A 292 113.06 -5.06 29.82
N MET A 293 112.89 -4.04 28.98
CA MET A 293 113.80 -2.89 28.89
C MET A 293 113.78 -2.04 30.16
N LEU A 294 112.63 -1.85 30.80
CA LEU A 294 112.52 -1.11 32.07
C LEU A 294 113.17 -1.85 33.25
N ALA A 295 113.40 -3.17 33.14
CA ALA A 295 114.14 -3.93 34.14
C ALA A 295 115.66 -3.70 34.06
N SER A 296 116.19 -3.28 32.90
CA SER A 296 117.63 -3.10 32.67
C SER A 296 118.05 -1.66 32.36
N TYR A 297 117.13 -0.81 31.88
CA TYR A 297 117.38 0.56 31.46
C TYR A 297 116.53 1.55 32.25
N SER A 298 117.10 2.75 32.48
CA SER A 298 116.38 3.85 33.11
C SER A 298 115.17 4.30 32.27
N PRO A 299 114.07 4.79 32.89
CA PRO A 299 112.88 5.26 32.18
C PRO A 299 113.09 6.33 31.09
N HIS A 300 114.27 6.99 31.09
CA HIS A 300 114.65 8.05 30.14
C HIS A 300 115.66 7.57 29.07
N HIS A 301 115.98 6.27 29.01
CA HIS A 301 116.90 5.72 28.00
C HIS A 301 116.33 5.89 26.58
N PRO A 302 117.16 6.21 25.56
CA PRO A 302 116.69 6.45 24.19
C PRO A 302 115.81 5.32 23.62
N ASP A 303 116.18 4.07 23.86
CA ASP A 303 115.45 2.90 23.36
C ASP A 303 114.12 2.66 24.09
N VAL A 304 114.05 2.98 25.39
CA VAL A 304 112.80 2.92 26.17
C VAL A 304 111.83 4.00 25.69
N LEU A 305 112.34 5.20 25.38
CA LEU A 305 111.53 6.30 24.84
C LEU A 305 111.04 6.01 23.42
N LYS A 306 111.88 5.38 22.58
CA LYS A 306 111.50 4.94 21.24
C LYS A 306 110.41 3.89 21.28
N THR A 307 110.58 2.85 22.09
CA THR A 307 109.59 1.78 22.28
C THR A 307 108.28 2.33 22.86
N LYS A 308 108.32 3.24 23.85
CA LYS A 308 107.13 3.95 24.36
C LYS A 308 106.43 4.78 23.28
N LYS A 309 107.17 5.44 22.39
CA LYS A 309 106.57 6.20 21.28
C LYS A 309 105.92 5.27 20.26
N GLU A 310 106.54 4.14 19.93
CA GLU A 310 105.96 3.13 19.04
C GLU A 310 104.70 2.49 19.63
N ILE A 311 104.74 2.13 20.92
CA ILE A 311 103.57 1.66 21.67
C ILE A 311 102.46 2.71 21.63
N LYS A 312 102.75 3.97 21.96
CA LYS A 312 101.77 5.06 21.97
C LYS A 312 101.20 5.35 20.57
N ALA A 313 102.01 5.20 19.52
CA ALA A 313 101.56 5.34 18.14
C ALA A 313 100.62 4.18 17.74
N LEU A 314 100.97 2.94 18.10
CA LEU A 314 100.15 1.75 17.88
C LEU A 314 98.85 1.79 18.71
N GLU A 315 98.89 2.24 19.96
CA GLU A 315 97.71 2.46 20.82
C GLU A 315 96.75 3.47 20.20
N LYS A 316 97.29 4.57 19.65
CA LYS A 316 96.50 5.60 18.96
C LYS A 316 95.88 5.09 17.65
N GLU A 317 96.59 4.27 16.87
CA GLU A 317 96.06 3.66 15.65
C GLU A 317 95.02 2.55 15.93
N LEU A 318 95.16 1.81 17.02
CA LEU A 318 94.24 0.74 17.42
C LEU A 318 92.98 1.27 18.12
N GLY A 319 92.87 2.59 18.32
CA GLY A 319 91.75 3.19 19.03
C GLY A 319 91.70 2.82 20.51
N VAL A 320 92.81 2.37 21.09
CA VAL A 320 92.95 2.10 22.53
C VAL A 320 93.06 3.45 23.22
N SER A 321 91.91 4.04 23.52
CA SER A 321 91.80 5.17 24.44
C SER A 321 92.04 4.67 25.87
N GLU A 322 92.64 5.50 26.74
CA GLU A 322 92.96 5.20 28.15
C GLU A 322 91.95 4.21 28.75
N SER A 323 92.40 2.99 29.04
CA SER A 323 91.50 1.92 29.49
C SER A 323 90.71 2.41 30.70
N LYS A 324 89.40 2.15 30.74
CA LYS A 324 88.58 2.41 31.94
C LYS A 324 89.22 1.77 33.19
N SER A 325 89.97 0.68 33.03
CA SER A 325 90.77 0.03 34.06
C SER A 325 91.92 0.90 34.59
N GLU A 326 92.65 1.62 33.72
CA GLU A 326 93.70 2.57 34.14
C GLU A 326 93.12 3.80 34.83
N LEU A 327 91.98 4.32 34.34
CA LEU A 327 91.26 5.42 34.99
C LEU A 327 90.75 5.01 36.39
N LEU A 328 90.29 3.77 36.55
CA LEU A 328 89.91 3.20 37.84
C LEU A 328 91.12 3.02 38.79
N MET A 329 92.29 2.62 38.27
CA MET A 329 93.53 2.56 39.07
C MET A 329 94.02 3.95 39.49
N GLN A 330 93.99 4.93 38.60
CA GLN A 330 94.30 6.33 38.91
C GLN A 330 93.32 6.89 39.95
N MET A 331 92.04 6.56 39.84
CA MET A 331 91.02 6.95 40.82
C MET A 331 91.28 6.32 42.19
N LYS A 332 91.68 5.04 42.23
CA LYS A 332 92.04 4.37 43.47
C LYS A 332 93.24 5.05 44.14
N LYS A 333 94.28 5.39 43.38
CA LYS A 333 95.46 6.11 43.88
C LYS A 333 95.10 7.51 44.39
N LEU A 334 94.37 8.31 43.61
CA LEU A 334 93.91 9.65 44.01
C LEU A 334 92.99 9.62 45.23
N LYS A 335 92.19 8.56 45.38
CA LYS A 335 91.34 8.36 46.56
C LYS A 335 92.16 8.02 47.81
N THR A 336 93.23 7.25 47.66
CA THR A 336 94.22 7.03 48.73
C THR A 336 94.93 8.34 49.08
N ASP A 337 95.41 9.10 48.09
CA ASP A 337 96.08 10.40 48.32
C ASP A 337 95.12 11.42 48.97
N TYR A 338 93.84 11.42 48.58
CA TYR A 338 92.78 12.22 49.22
C TYR A 338 92.57 11.82 50.69
N SER A 339 92.56 10.52 50.99
CA SER A 339 92.41 10.04 52.38
C SER A 339 93.60 10.45 53.26
N ILE A 340 94.83 10.35 52.74
CA ILE A 340 96.05 10.77 53.43
C ILE A 340 96.06 12.31 53.64
N ALA A 341 95.64 13.08 52.63
CA ALA A 341 95.57 14.53 52.73
C ALA A 341 94.49 15.01 53.73
N ARG A 342 93.35 14.29 53.82
CA ARG A 342 92.26 14.59 54.77
C ARG A 342 92.59 14.25 56.21
N GLU A 343 93.51 13.32 56.45
CA GLU A 343 94.01 12.98 57.78
C GLU A 343 94.94 14.08 58.34
N LYS A 344 95.63 14.83 57.46
CA LYS A 344 96.58 15.89 57.84
C LYS A 344 96.03 17.32 57.70
N TYR A 345 95.04 17.54 56.84
CA TYR A 345 94.53 18.87 56.52
C TYR A 345 92.99 18.92 56.57
N SER A 346 92.44 20.08 56.95
CA SER A 346 91.00 20.35 56.95
C SER A 346 90.42 20.33 55.53
N ASP A 347 89.11 20.01 55.40
CA ASP A 347 88.37 19.92 54.14
C ASP A 347 88.42 21.21 53.28
N LYS A 348 88.85 22.36 53.85
CA LYS A 348 89.04 23.65 53.16
C LYS A 348 90.47 23.94 52.69
N HIS A 349 91.44 23.04 52.92
CA HIS A 349 92.83 23.24 52.52
C HIS A 349 92.98 23.18 50.99
N PRO A 350 93.80 24.05 50.37
CA PRO A 350 93.95 24.12 48.90
C PRO A 350 94.28 22.78 48.24
N ASP A 351 95.12 21.95 48.88
CA ASP A 351 95.52 20.65 48.35
C ASP A 351 94.40 19.60 48.41
N VAL A 352 93.59 19.61 49.47
CA VAL A 352 92.42 18.72 49.62
C VAL A 352 91.36 19.09 48.59
N ILE A 353 91.15 20.39 48.35
CA ILE A 353 90.22 20.88 47.31
C ILE A 353 90.73 20.50 45.91
N LYS A 354 92.04 20.61 45.66
CA LYS A 354 92.65 20.24 44.37
C LYS A 354 92.48 18.75 44.08
N ILE A 355 92.85 17.88 45.01
CA ILE A 355 92.70 16.41 44.85
C ILE A 355 91.22 16.05 44.71
N LYS A 356 90.32 16.65 45.49
CA LYS A 356 88.86 16.43 45.37
C LYS A 356 88.34 16.81 43.97
N ARG A 357 88.81 17.93 43.42
CA ARG A 357 88.43 18.39 42.08
C ARG A 357 88.96 17.44 40.99
N GLU A 358 90.18 16.94 41.15
CA GLU A 358 90.75 15.93 40.26
C GLU A 358 89.99 14.60 40.33
N LEU A 359 89.54 14.17 41.52
CA LEU A 359 88.71 12.98 41.73
C LEU A 359 87.36 13.09 41.03
N VAL A 360 86.69 14.24 41.16
CA VAL A 360 85.40 14.51 40.49
C VAL A 360 85.56 14.52 38.97
N ASN A 361 86.62 15.15 38.45
CA ASN A 361 86.90 15.18 37.03
C ASN A 361 87.23 13.79 36.46
N LEU A 362 87.95 12.96 37.22
CA LEU A 362 88.29 11.60 36.84
C LEU A 362 87.06 10.68 36.89
N GLU A 363 86.21 10.83 37.89
CA GLU A 363 84.92 10.12 38.00
C GLU A 363 83.98 10.49 36.85
N ALA A 364 83.92 11.77 36.47
CA ALA A 364 83.15 12.22 35.31
C ALA A 364 83.69 11.61 34.00
N LYS A 365 85.01 11.50 33.83
CA LYS A 365 85.62 10.81 32.69
C LYS A 365 85.24 9.33 32.65
N ILE A 366 85.28 8.63 33.79
CA ILE A 366 84.89 7.20 33.87
C ILE A 366 83.41 7.00 33.53
N LYS A 367 82.52 7.92 33.90
CA LYS A 367 81.08 7.88 33.57
C LYS A 367 80.79 8.09 32.08
N HIS A 368 81.62 8.86 31.38
CA HIS A 368 81.48 9.11 29.94
C HIS A 368 82.24 8.09 29.06
N THR A 369 82.98 7.16 29.68
CA THR A 369 83.60 6.01 29.00
C THR A 369 82.63 4.81 29.03
N PRO A 370 82.21 4.26 27.87
CA PRO A 370 81.31 3.11 27.80
C PRO A 370 81.78 1.94 28.66
N ASP A 371 80.85 1.20 29.26
CA ASP A 371 81.15 -0.06 29.93
C ASP A 371 81.60 -1.10 28.90
N ASP A 372 82.89 -1.43 28.89
CA ASP A 372 83.33 -2.70 28.33
C ASP A 372 82.84 -3.79 29.29
N VAL A 373 81.73 -4.42 28.89
CA VAL A 373 81.19 -5.60 29.56
C VAL A 373 82.24 -6.70 29.48
N LEU A 374 82.82 -7.03 30.63
CA LEU A 374 83.59 -8.25 30.87
C LEU A 374 82.60 -9.43 30.84
N GLU A 375 82.20 -9.88 29.66
CA GLU A 375 81.67 -11.22 29.45
C GLU A 375 82.70 -12.06 28.68
N ASP A 376 82.93 -13.28 29.18
CA ASP A 376 83.93 -14.25 28.73
C ASP A 376 83.91 -14.52 27.21
N ALA A 377 84.77 -13.84 26.46
CA ALA A 377 85.54 -14.36 25.31
C ALA A 377 86.45 -13.24 24.77
N PRO A 378 87.73 -13.49 24.45
CA PRO A 378 88.53 -12.50 23.76
C PRO A 378 88.02 -12.37 22.32
N ILE A 379 87.12 -11.42 22.06
CA ILE A 379 86.86 -10.96 20.70
C ILE A 379 88.05 -10.09 20.28
N THR A 380 89.19 -10.74 20.04
CA THR A 380 90.12 -10.22 19.04
C THR A 380 89.31 -10.07 17.76
N LYS A 381 89.22 -8.87 17.20
CA LYS A 381 88.61 -8.69 15.88
C LYS A 381 89.33 -9.69 14.94
N PRO A 382 88.61 -10.63 14.30
CA PRO A 382 89.23 -11.63 13.45
C PRO A 382 90.08 -10.92 12.40
N ASP A 383 91.37 -11.25 12.32
CA ASP A 383 92.31 -10.64 11.37
C ASP A 383 92.49 -11.49 10.11
N ASN A 384 91.96 -12.71 10.11
CA ASN A 384 91.96 -13.62 8.98
C ASN A 384 91.03 -13.10 7.87
N PRO A 385 91.56 -12.68 6.70
CA PRO A 385 90.75 -12.10 5.62
C PRO A 385 89.64 -13.03 5.10
N ALA A 386 89.90 -14.34 5.06
CA ALA A 386 88.91 -15.33 4.63
C ALA A 386 87.78 -15.48 5.66
N TYR A 387 88.10 -15.40 6.96
CA TYR A 387 87.10 -15.41 8.04
C TYR A 387 86.23 -14.15 7.98
N ILE A 388 86.82 -12.96 7.82
CA ILE A 388 86.08 -11.69 7.71
C ILE A 388 85.12 -11.72 6.51
N GLN A 389 85.60 -12.21 5.36
CA GLN A 389 84.76 -12.30 4.16
C GLN A 389 83.57 -13.24 4.37
N LEU A 390 83.78 -14.42 4.95
CA LEU A 390 82.71 -15.38 5.23
C LEU A 390 81.76 -14.86 6.32
N GLN A 391 82.27 -14.16 7.33
CA GLN A 391 81.46 -13.52 8.36
C GLN A 391 80.58 -12.41 7.77
N ALA A 392 81.11 -11.58 6.88
CA ALA A 392 80.33 -10.56 6.17
C ALA A 392 79.23 -11.21 5.30
N GLN A 393 79.53 -12.31 4.60
CA GLN A 393 78.53 -13.07 3.85
C GLN A 393 77.45 -13.68 4.78
N LEU A 394 77.84 -14.18 5.96
CA LEU A 394 76.91 -14.72 6.94
C LEU A 394 75.98 -13.65 7.49
N GLU A 395 76.51 -12.47 7.85
CA GLU A 395 75.69 -11.35 8.32
C GLU A 395 74.76 -10.82 7.23
N SER A 396 75.20 -10.80 5.96
CA SER A 396 74.30 -10.54 4.82
C SER A 396 73.18 -11.57 4.75
N ALA A 397 73.48 -12.87 4.82
CA ALA A 397 72.48 -13.93 4.77
C ALA A 397 71.48 -13.87 5.95
N LYS A 398 71.94 -13.49 7.16
CA LYS A 398 71.06 -13.26 8.31
C LYS A 398 70.16 -12.04 8.10
N ALA A 399 70.68 -10.95 7.54
CA ALA A 399 69.91 -9.77 7.20
C ALA A 399 68.84 -10.08 6.12
N ASP A 400 69.20 -10.87 5.11
CA ASP A 400 68.29 -11.35 4.07
C ASP A 400 67.16 -12.20 4.67
N LEU A 401 67.49 -13.16 5.56
CA LEU A 401 66.48 -13.96 6.27
C LEU A 401 65.50 -13.09 7.08
N LYS A 402 66.00 -12.07 7.78
CA LYS A 402 65.15 -11.14 8.52
C LYS A 402 64.24 -10.32 7.59
N SER A 403 64.77 -9.90 6.44
CA SER A 403 64.01 -9.20 5.41
C SER A 403 62.91 -10.09 4.82
N PHE A 404 63.25 -11.33 4.44
CA PHE A 404 62.28 -12.28 3.91
C PHE A 404 61.23 -12.68 4.94
N ALA A 405 61.59 -12.89 6.21
CA ALA A 405 60.63 -13.16 7.27
C ALA A 405 59.61 -12.02 7.44
N LYS A 406 60.06 -10.75 7.36
CA LYS A 406 59.17 -9.59 7.36
C LYS A 406 58.25 -9.56 6.13
N ARG A 407 58.78 -9.83 4.94
CA ARG A 407 57.98 -9.91 3.70
C ARG A 407 56.95 -11.03 3.81
N ARG A 408 57.33 -12.21 4.27
CA ARG A 408 56.45 -13.35 4.51
C ARG A 408 55.26 -12.97 5.40
N ALA A 409 55.53 -12.37 6.55
CA ALA A 409 54.48 -11.92 7.47
C ALA A 409 53.54 -10.88 6.84
N ALA A 410 54.07 -9.93 6.05
CA ALA A 410 53.25 -8.96 5.33
C ALA A 410 52.41 -9.62 4.22
N THR A 411 52.96 -10.61 3.51
CA THR A 411 52.25 -11.38 2.48
C THR A 411 51.14 -12.23 3.08
N GLU A 412 51.39 -12.90 4.21
CA GLU A 412 50.36 -13.66 4.95
C GLU A 412 49.19 -12.76 5.40
N GLU A 413 49.48 -11.53 5.84
CA GLU A 413 48.43 -10.58 6.22
C GLU A 413 47.57 -10.16 5.01
N ARG A 414 48.19 -9.97 3.84
CA ARG A 414 47.45 -9.68 2.59
C ARG A 414 46.57 -10.86 2.17
N ILE A 415 47.04 -12.10 2.34
CA ILE A 415 46.22 -13.30 2.06
C ILE A 415 44.98 -13.30 2.94
N LYS A 416 45.13 -13.11 4.26
CA LYS A 416 44.00 -13.01 5.20
C LYS A 416 43.01 -11.90 4.82
N GLU A 417 43.51 -10.78 4.34
CA GLU A 417 42.67 -9.68 3.87
C GLU A 417 41.80 -10.12 2.67
N TYR A 418 42.39 -10.80 1.67
CA TYR A 418 41.64 -11.34 0.53
C TYR A 418 40.68 -12.47 0.95
N GLU A 419 41.09 -13.39 1.82
CA GLU A 419 40.22 -14.43 2.38
C GLU A 419 38.99 -13.82 3.07
N ASN A 420 39.19 -12.75 3.86
CA ASN A 420 38.10 -12.03 4.50
C ASN A 420 37.18 -11.35 3.48
N ARG A 421 37.74 -10.77 2.41
CA ARG A 421 36.94 -10.18 1.32
C ARG A 421 36.10 -11.24 0.59
N ILE A 422 36.65 -12.42 0.32
CA ILE A 422 35.98 -13.51 -0.37
C ILE A 422 34.92 -14.18 0.52
N SER A 423 35.26 -14.49 1.78
CA SER A 423 34.35 -15.18 2.71
C SER A 423 33.14 -14.33 3.13
N SER A 424 33.28 -13.00 3.20
CA SER A 424 32.17 -12.09 3.48
C SER A 424 31.32 -11.75 2.25
N ALA A 425 31.80 -12.06 1.03
CA ALA A 425 31.13 -11.72 -0.21
C ALA A 425 29.72 -12.31 -0.37
N PRO A 426 29.42 -13.59 -0.02
CA PRO A 426 28.08 -14.14 -0.20
C PRO A 426 27.00 -13.39 0.58
N LYS A 427 27.34 -12.93 1.80
CA LYS A 427 26.41 -12.15 2.62
C LYS A 427 26.17 -10.76 2.04
N ILE A 428 27.24 -10.10 1.61
CA ILE A 428 27.19 -8.79 0.95
C ILE A 428 26.42 -8.89 -0.37
N GLU A 429 26.58 -9.98 -1.12
CA GLU A 429 25.84 -10.27 -2.34
C GLU A 429 24.34 -10.41 -2.06
N GLN A 430 23.96 -11.18 -1.04
CA GLN A 430 22.56 -11.33 -0.65
C GLN A 430 21.93 -9.97 -0.34
N ASP A 431 22.59 -9.15 0.47
CA ASP A 431 22.09 -7.84 0.88
C ASP A 431 22.07 -6.85 -0.32
N TYR A 432 23.07 -6.89 -1.19
CA TYR A 432 23.12 -6.12 -2.43
C TYR A 432 21.97 -6.48 -3.36
N ARG A 433 21.76 -7.78 -3.63
CA ARG A 433 20.67 -8.26 -4.49
C ARG A 433 19.31 -7.87 -3.92
N ALA A 434 19.13 -7.93 -2.61
CA ALA A 434 17.89 -7.49 -1.96
C ALA A 434 17.63 -5.99 -2.20
N LEU A 435 18.65 -5.14 -2.00
CA LEU A 435 18.55 -3.70 -2.25
C LEU A 435 18.29 -3.38 -3.73
N THR A 436 19.00 -4.05 -4.64
CA THR A 436 18.83 -3.87 -6.09
C THR A 436 17.44 -4.29 -6.54
N ARG A 437 16.95 -5.45 -6.10
CA ARG A 437 15.58 -5.91 -6.40
C ARG A 437 14.53 -4.93 -5.90
N ASP A 438 14.70 -4.41 -4.68
CA ASP A 438 13.77 -3.44 -4.11
C ASP A 438 13.79 -2.09 -4.86
N TYR A 439 14.95 -1.69 -5.40
CA TYR A 439 15.10 -0.52 -6.26
C TYR A 439 14.43 -0.72 -7.62
N GLU A 440 14.71 -1.83 -8.30
CA GLU A 440 14.10 -2.21 -9.58
C GLU A 440 12.57 -2.31 -9.49
N ASN A 441 12.06 -2.93 -8.42
CA ASN A 441 10.63 -3.02 -8.16
C ASN A 441 9.97 -1.63 -8.01
N THR A 442 10.64 -0.69 -7.34
CA THR A 442 10.12 0.68 -7.20
C THR A 442 10.14 1.42 -8.54
N ILE A 443 11.19 1.25 -9.34
CA ILE A 443 11.25 1.81 -10.71
C ILE A 443 10.10 1.29 -11.56
N LYS A 444 9.88 -0.04 -11.56
CA LYS A 444 8.80 -0.64 -12.33
C LYS A 444 7.43 -0.08 -11.92
N LYS A 445 7.18 0.04 -10.61
CA LYS A 445 5.95 0.67 -10.08
C LYS A 445 5.84 2.15 -10.49
N TYR A 446 6.94 2.88 -10.48
CA TYR A 446 6.98 4.28 -10.90
C TYR A 446 6.62 4.44 -12.38
N GLN A 447 7.16 3.58 -13.24
CA GLN A 447 6.80 3.53 -14.66
C GLN A 447 5.30 3.23 -14.84
N GLU A 448 4.80 2.18 -14.20
CA GLU A 448 3.38 1.81 -14.27
C GLU A 448 2.44 2.93 -13.79
N VAL A 449 2.81 3.62 -12.70
CA VAL A 449 2.04 4.77 -12.19
C VAL A 449 2.11 5.96 -13.15
N ASN A 450 3.25 6.21 -13.80
CA ASN A 450 3.38 7.26 -14.79
C ASN A 450 2.56 6.97 -16.06
N ASP A 451 2.54 5.72 -16.52
CA ASP A 451 1.73 5.30 -17.66
C ASP A 451 0.24 5.51 -17.34
N LYS A 452 -0.21 5.05 -16.17
CA LYS A 452 -1.57 5.29 -15.66
C LYS A 452 -1.87 6.78 -15.46
N LEU A 453 -0.89 7.59 -15.04
CA LEU A 453 -1.05 9.04 -14.91
C LEU A 453 -1.26 9.69 -16.29
N MET A 454 -0.55 9.23 -17.32
CA MET A 454 -0.75 9.71 -18.69
C MET A 454 -2.16 9.36 -19.19
N GLU A 455 -2.63 8.13 -18.96
CA GLU A 455 -4.01 7.72 -19.25
C GLU A 455 -5.04 8.54 -18.48
N ALA A 456 -4.81 8.78 -17.18
CA ALA A 456 -5.71 9.58 -16.34
C ALA A 456 -5.77 11.05 -16.77
N ASN A 457 -4.63 11.65 -17.16
CA ASN A 457 -4.59 13.00 -17.70
C ASN A 457 -5.36 13.10 -19.03
N LEU A 458 -5.18 12.12 -19.92
CA LEU A 458 -5.95 12.05 -21.16
C LEU A 458 -7.45 11.90 -20.86
N SER A 459 -7.82 11.04 -19.91
CA SER A 459 -9.21 10.90 -19.47
C SER A 459 -9.76 12.20 -18.88
N GLU A 460 -9.01 12.91 -18.04
CA GLU A 460 -9.42 14.21 -17.49
C GLU A 460 -9.68 15.23 -18.60
N GLU A 461 -8.81 15.27 -19.61
CA GLU A 461 -8.97 16.18 -20.75
C GLU A 461 -10.17 15.81 -21.62
N LEU A 462 -10.41 14.51 -21.86
CA LEU A 462 -11.60 14.02 -22.56
C LEU A 462 -12.89 14.37 -21.80
N GLU A 463 -12.89 14.31 -20.47
CA GLU A 463 -14.02 14.74 -19.65
C GLU A 463 -14.23 16.26 -19.69
N LYS A 464 -13.15 17.07 -19.75
CA LYS A 464 -13.25 18.53 -19.96
C LYS A 464 -13.83 18.87 -21.32
N GLU A 465 -13.41 18.15 -22.37
CA GLU A 465 -13.93 18.31 -23.74
C GLU A 465 -15.31 17.69 -23.96
N ARG A 466 -15.91 17.06 -22.92
CA ARG A 466 -17.22 16.36 -22.99
C ARG A 466 -17.25 15.22 -24.03
N LYS A 467 -16.11 14.55 -24.24
CA LYS A 467 -15.93 13.41 -25.17
C LYS A 467 -15.96 12.04 -24.47
N GLY A 468 -16.32 11.98 -23.19
CA GLY A 468 -16.57 10.73 -22.46
C GLY A 468 -18.03 10.28 -22.55
N GLU A 469 -18.35 9.19 -21.84
CA GLU A 469 -19.74 8.71 -21.65
C GLU A 469 -20.65 9.84 -21.14
N ARG A 470 -21.71 10.14 -21.88
CA ARG A 470 -22.59 11.27 -21.55
C ARG A 470 -24.04 10.83 -21.49
N PHE A 471 -24.77 11.52 -20.63
CA PHE A 471 -26.22 11.43 -20.63
C PHE A 471 -26.74 12.40 -21.66
N THR A 472 -27.46 11.89 -22.65
CA THR A 472 -28.14 12.71 -23.66
C THR A 472 -29.63 12.61 -23.46
N LEU A 473 -30.29 13.77 -23.48
CA LEU A 473 -31.75 13.81 -23.44
C LEU A 473 -32.27 13.38 -24.81
N ILE A 474 -32.95 12.23 -24.88
CA ILE A 474 -33.65 11.81 -26.11
C ILE A 474 -34.99 12.52 -26.16
N GLU A 475 -35.79 12.30 -25.11
CA GLU A 475 -37.17 12.76 -25.05
C GLU A 475 -37.33 13.73 -23.87
N PRO A 476 -37.57 15.02 -24.13
CA PRO A 476 -37.83 15.98 -23.07
C PRO A 476 -39.19 15.72 -22.39
N PRO A 477 -39.37 16.17 -21.14
CA PRO A 477 -40.66 16.04 -20.46
C PRO A 477 -41.74 16.86 -21.19
N LEU A 478 -42.77 16.17 -21.64
CA LEU A 478 -43.91 16.76 -22.34
C LEU A 478 -45.02 17.14 -21.36
N LEU A 479 -45.85 18.11 -21.76
CA LEU A 479 -47.04 18.49 -21.01
C LEU A 479 -48.08 17.36 -21.09
N PRO A 480 -48.44 16.72 -19.97
CA PRO A 480 -49.40 15.61 -19.99
C PRO A 480 -50.82 16.12 -20.28
N GLU A 481 -51.46 15.56 -21.31
CA GLU A 481 -52.83 15.92 -21.69
C GLU A 481 -53.91 15.15 -20.91
N VAL A 482 -53.56 13.98 -20.37
CA VAL A 482 -54.46 13.11 -19.62
C VAL A 482 -53.87 12.78 -18.25
N PRO A 483 -54.71 12.60 -17.22
CA PRO A 483 -54.24 12.22 -15.90
C PRO A 483 -53.70 10.79 -15.91
N TYR A 484 -52.58 10.58 -15.21
CA TYR A 484 -51.96 9.27 -15.03
C TYR A 484 -52.67 8.45 -13.94
N SER A 485 -53.06 9.10 -12.84
CA SER A 485 -53.79 8.45 -11.75
C SER A 485 -54.89 9.37 -11.18
N PRO A 486 -55.93 8.81 -10.55
CA PRO A 486 -56.29 7.39 -10.53
C PRO A 486 -56.94 6.92 -11.86
N ASN A 487 -56.84 5.63 -12.17
CA ASN A 487 -57.52 5.05 -13.33
C ASN A 487 -59.04 4.99 -13.05
N ARG A 488 -59.76 6.06 -13.42
CA ARG A 488 -61.19 6.24 -13.16
C ARG A 488 -62.03 5.09 -13.71
N VAL A 489 -61.68 4.57 -14.90
CA VAL A 489 -62.38 3.45 -15.53
C VAL A 489 -62.28 2.19 -14.66
N MET A 490 -61.08 1.90 -14.15
CA MET A 490 -60.85 0.75 -13.28
C MET A 490 -61.62 0.88 -11.95
N ILE A 491 -61.66 2.07 -11.34
CA ILE A 491 -62.42 2.31 -10.10
C ILE A 491 -63.92 2.06 -10.33
N ILE A 492 -64.48 2.53 -11.46
CA ILE A 492 -65.89 2.34 -11.79
C ILE A 492 -66.20 0.86 -12.03
N ILE A 493 -65.34 0.15 -12.79
CA ILE A 493 -65.52 -1.30 -13.05
C ILE A 493 -65.45 -2.09 -11.75
N LEU A 494 -64.44 -1.84 -10.92
CA LEU A 494 -64.26 -2.53 -9.65
C LEU A 494 -65.43 -2.25 -8.69
N GLY A 495 -65.87 -0.99 -8.61
CA GLY A 495 -67.04 -0.62 -7.81
C GLY A 495 -68.35 -1.23 -8.32
N LEU A 496 -68.52 -1.36 -9.63
CA LEU A 496 -69.65 -2.09 -10.21
C LEU A 496 -69.62 -3.57 -9.81
N ILE A 497 -68.49 -4.26 -9.98
CA ILE A 497 -68.35 -5.66 -9.57
C ILE A 497 -68.65 -5.84 -8.08
N LEU A 498 -68.06 -4.99 -7.22
CA LEU A 498 -68.31 -5.01 -5.79
C LEU A 498 -69.78 -4.75 -5.46
N SER A 499 -70.44 -3.80 -6.13
CA SER A 499 -71.85 -3.49 -5.91
C SER A 499 -72.76 -4.68 -6.22
N PHE A 500 -72.49 -5.42 -7.30
CA PHE A 500 -73.20 -6.65 -7.67
C PHE A 500 -72.97 -7.76 -6.63
N GLY A 501 -71.73 -7.93 -6.18
CA GLY A 501 -71.38 -8.90 -5.14
C GLY A 501 -72.12 -8.64 -3.83
N VAL A 502 -72.11 -7.38 -3.37
CA VAL A 502 -72.86 -6.98 -2.17
C VAL A 502 -74.37 -7.15 -2.38
N GLY A 503 -74.90 -6.80 -3.55
CA GLY A 503 -76.30 -7.02 -3.89
C GLY A 503 -76.72 -8.49 -3.79
N LEU A 504 -75.91 -9.41 -4.33
CA LEU A 504 -76.15 -10.85 -4.22
C LEU A 504 -76.06 -11.32 -2.76
N ALA A 505 -75.04 -10.89 -2.02
CA ALA A 505 -74.87 -11.25 -0.61
C ALA A 505 -76.07 -10.83 0.25
N VAL A 506 -76.59 -9.60 0.04
CA VAL A 506 -77.80 -9.11 0.72
C VAL A 506 -79.01 -9.99 0.39
N VAL A 507 -79.18 -10.40 -0.87
CA VAL A 507 -80.28 -11.30 -1.26
C VAL A 507 -80.15 -12.66 -0.58
N VAL A 508 -78.94 -13.23 -0.53
CA VAL A 508 -78.69 -14.54 0.09
C VAL A 508 -78.94 -14.49 1.60
N ILE A 509 -78.45 -13.46 2.29
CA ILE A 509 -78.67 -13.28 3.73
C ILE A 509 -80.16 -13.12 4.03
N LEU A 510 -80.86 -12.26 3.29
CA LEU A 510 -82.30 -12.04 3.50
C LEU A 510 -83.15 -13.26 3.13
N GLU A 511 -82.67 -14.12 2.23
CA GLU A 511 -83.33 -15.39 1.92
C GLU A 511 -83.05 -16.45 2.98
N SER A 512 -81.83 -16.51 3.53
CA SER A 512 -81.47 -17.43 4.60
C SER A 512 -82.18 -17.12 5.93
N MET A 513 -82.62 -15.88 6.14
CA MET A 513 -83.38 -15.46 7.32
C MET A 513 -84.91 -15.58 7.14
N ASP A 514 -85.37 -16.03 5.97
CA ASP A 514 -86.79 -16.13 5.66
C ASP A 514 -87.28 -17.57 5.79
N ASP A 515 -87.76 -17.92 6.99
CA ASP A 515 -88.25 -19.26 7.35
C ASP A 515 -89.64 -19.62 6.78
N SER A 516 -90.13 -18.88 5.78
CA SER A 516 -91.45 -19.16 5.23
C SER A 516 -91.46 -20.40 4.32
N ILE A 517 -92.42 -21.29 4.56
CA ILE A 517 -92.63 -22.50 3.77
C ILE A 517 -93.20 -22.10 2.41
N ARG A 518 -92.43 -22.29 1.33
CA ARG A 518 -92.83 -21.85 -0.02
C ARG A 518 -92.75 -22.98 -1.02
N GLY A 519 -93.92 -23.54 -1.33
CA GLY A 519 -94.09 -24.52 -2.40
C GLY A 519 -94.42 -25.93 -1.90
N VAL A 520 -94.86 -26.75 -2.84
CA VAL A 520 -95.32 -28.14 -2.64
C VAL A 520 -94.20 -29.02 -2.05
N LYS A 521 -92.98 -28.85 -2.58
CA LYS A 521 -91.79 -29.61 -2.16
C LYS A 521 -91.36 -29.30 -0.72
N SER A 522 -91.37 -28.04 -0.30
CA SER A 522 -91.02 -27.66 1.08
C SER A 522 -92.04 -28.18 2.11
N MET A 523 -93.31 -28.33 1.71
CA MET A 523 -94.32 -29.03 2.53
C MET A 523 -94.05 -30.53 2.62
N GLU A 524 -93.65 -31.17 1.52
CA GLU A 524 -93.27 -32.60 1.50
C GLU A 524 -92.08 -32.90 2.41
N THR A 525 -91.04 -32.07 2.40
CA THR A 525 -89.85 -32.26 3.24
C THR A 525 -90.12 -32.02 4.73
N LEU A 526 -90.97 -31.05 5.08
CA LEU A 526 -91.26 -30.71 6.48
C LEU A 526 -92.27 -31.66 7.14
N PHE A 527 -93.26 -32.14 6.38
CA PHE A 527 -94.36 -32.95 6.91
C PHE A 527 -94.31 -34.43 6.49
N GLY A 528 -93.36 -34.82 5.64
CA GLY A 528 -93.14 -36.21 5.20
C GLY A 528 -94.22 -36.77 4.28
N SER A 529 -95.15 -35.92 3.80
CA SER A 529 -96.30 -36.33 2.99
C SER A 529 -96.62 -35.30 1.89
N ALA A 530 -96.95 -35.80 0.70
CA ALA A 530 -97.37 -34.96 -0.43
C ALA A 530 -98.76 -34.34 -0.18
N PRO A 531 -98.94 -33.04 -0.46
CA PRO A 531 -100.23 -32.37 -0.32
C PRO A 531 -101.24 -32.91 -1.36
N LEU A 532 -102.48 -33.13 -0.93
CA LEU A 532 -103.54 -33.78 -1.72
C LEU A 532 -104.00 -32.97 -2.95
N ALA A 533 -103.92 -31.64 -2.89
CA ALA A 533 -104.22 -30.75 -3.99
C ALA A 533 -103.52 -29.41 -3.80
N THR A 534 -103.01 -28.83 -4.89
CA THR A 534 -102.43 -27.49 -4.89
C THR A 534 -103.38 -26.54 -5.59
N ILE A 535 -103.91 -25.56 -4.88
CA ILE A 535 -104.73 -24.53 -5.50
C ILE A 535 -103.78 -23.51 -6.11
N PRO A 536 -103.78 -23.33 -7.44
CA PRO A 536 -102.98 -22.28 -8.06
C PRO A 536 -103.47 -20.94 -7.53
N TYR A 537 -102.53 -20.06 -7.18
CA TYR A 537 -102.87 -18.71 -6.78
C TYR A 537 -103.56 -17.99 -7.96
N ILE A 538 -104.84 -17.65 -7.77
CA ILE A 538 -105.63 -16.86 -8.72
C ILE A 538 -105.60 -15.42 -8.21
N PRO A 539 -104.87 -14.51 -8.86
CA PRO A 539 -104.76 -13.13 -8.41
C PRO A 539 -106.12 -12.44 -8.43
N SER A 540 -106.40 -11.66 -7.39
CA SER A 540 -107.63 -10.85 -7.28
C SER A 540 -107.64 -9.73 -8.32
N ALA A 541 -108.81 -9.33 -8.82
CA ALA A 541 -108.94 -8.19 -9.74
C ALA A 541 -108.31 -6.89 -9.18
N ASN A 542 -108.32 -6.71 -7.84
CA ASN A 542 -107.65 -5.59 -7.18
C ASN A 542 -106.13 -5.74 -7.14
N GLU A 543 -105.60 -6.97 -7.01
CA GLU A 543 -104.15 -7.23 -7.05
C GLU A 543 -103.57 -7.10 -8.45
N ILE A 544 -104.34 -7.50 -9.48
CA ILE A 544 -103.99 -7.26 -10.89
C ILE A 544 -103.95 -5.75 -11.16
N ALA A 545 -104.93 -5.00 -10.65
CA ALA A 545 -104.99 -3.54 -10.79
C ALA A 545 -103.88 -2.80 -10.00
N GLU A 546 -103.52 -3.24 -8.79
CA GLU A 546 -102.40 -2.67 -8.03
C GLU A 546 -101.04 -2.99 -8.66
N ALA A 547 -100.85 -4.21 -9.18
CA ALA A 547 -99.66 -4.58 -9.93
C ALA A 547 -99.51 -3.74 -11.21
N GLU A 548 -100.61 -3.44 -11.91
CA GLU A 548 -100.62 -2.56 -13.08
C GLU A 548 -100.46 -1.07 -12.73
N SER A 549 -100.90 -0.61 -11.55
CA SER A 549 -100.82 0.81 -11.16
C SER A 549 -99.44 1.24 -10.63
N HIS A 550 -98.70 0.33 -9.96
CA HIS A 550 -97.36 0.60 -9.43
C HIS A 550 -96.22 0.21 -10.38
N ALA A 551 -96.45 -0.71 -11.32
CA ALA A 551 -95.48 -1.09 -12.35
C ALA A 551 -94.96 0.09 -13.20
N PRO A 552 -95.79 1.03 -13.70
CA PRO A 552 -95.30 2.15 -14.50
C PRO A 552 -94.49 3.13 -13.66
N LYS A 553 -94.82 3.36 -12.38
CA LYS A 553 -94.07 4.28 -11.50
C LYS A 553 -92.67 3.75 -11.17
N ILE A 554 -92.55 2.47 -10.84
CA ILE A 554 -91.25 1.84 -10.57
C ILE A 554 -90.41 1.72 -11.86
N LYS A 555 -91.05 1.39 -12.99
CA LYS A 555 -90.38 1.40 -14.30
C LYS A 555 -89.96 2.81 -14.71
N LEU A 556 -90.74 3.86 -14.42
CA LEU A 556 -90.38 5.26 -14.67
C LEU A 556 -89.23 5.74 -13.79
N ILE A 557 -89.17 5.34 -12.52
CA ILE A 557 -88.04 5.68 -11.64
C ILE A 557 -86.78 4.94 -12.09
N LEU A 558 -86.86 3.64 -12.40
CA LEU A 558 -85.73 2.87 -12.92
C LEU A 558 -85.29 3.34 -14.32
N ALA A 559 -86.23 3.70 -15.21
CA ALA A 559 -85.93 4.27 -16.52
C ALA A 559 -85.42 5.72 -16.41
N GLY A 560 -85.86 6.47 -15.40
CA GLY A 560 -85.33 7.80 -15.09
C GLY A 560 -83.90 7.74 -14.58
N ILE A 561 -83.59 6.81 -13.66
CA ILE A 561 -82.23 6.57 -13.17
C ILE A 561 -81.33 6.02 -14.29
N GLY A 562 -81.83 5.04 -15.06
CA GLY A 562 -81.11 4.48 -16.20
C GLY A 562 -80.88 5.51 -17.30
N GLY A 563 -81.87 6.33 -17.61
CA GLY A 563 -81.78 7.43 -18.58
C GLY A 563 -80.83 8.53 -18.11
N LEU A 564 -80.82 8.85 -16.81
CA LEU A 564 -79.88 9.81 -16.22
C LEU A 564 -78.44 9.28 -16.25
N LEU A 565 -78.24 7.99 -15.97
CA LEU A 565 -76.93 7.33 -16.12
C LEU A 565 -76.45 7.33 -17.57
N VAL A 566 -77.32 6.97 -18.52
CA VAL A 566 -76.98 7.00 -19.96
C VAL A 566 -76.72 8.42 -20.44
N ALA A 567 -77.49 9.41 -19.97
CA ALA A 567 -77.27 10.82 -20.29
C ALA A 567 -75.93 11.33 -19.73
N LEU A 568 -75.57 10.99 -18.49
CA LEU A 568 -74.27 11.33 -17.90
C LEU A 568 -73.11 10.70 -18.69
N VAL A 569 -73.25 9.44 -19.10
CA VAL A 569 -72.26 8.73 -19.92
C VAL A 569 -72.13 9.37 -21.31
N LEU A 570 -73.26 9.69 -21.96
CA LEU A 570 -73.26 10.33 -23.28
C LEU A 570 -72.71 11.76 -23.25
N ILE A 571 -73.04 12.55 -22.23
CA ILE A 571 -72.52 13.91 -22.05
C ILE A 571 -70.99 13.88 -21.85
N ASN A 572 -70.51 12.94 -21.04
CA ASN A 572 -69.09 12.74 -20.79
C ASN A 572 -68.30 12.32 -22.05
N TYR A 573 -68.91 11.56 -22.95
CA TYR A 573 -68.24 11.03 -24.14
C TYR A 573 -68.33 11.97 -25.36
N PHE A 574 -69.46 12.65 -25.57
CA PHE A 574 -69.74 13.37 -26.82
C PHE A 574 -69.66 14.90 -26.75
N TYR A 575 -69.71 15.53 -25.57
CA TYR A 575 -69.78 16.99 -25.49
C TYR A 575 -68.58 17.61 -24.76
N LYS A 576 -68.47 17.37 -23.46
CA LYS A 576 -67.37 17.82 -22.60
C LYS A 576 -67.31 16.89 -21.38
N PRO A 577 -66.13 16.58 -20.85
CA PRO A 577 -66.06 15.83 -19.60
C PRO A 577 -66.80 16.60 -18.50
N LEU A 578 -67.46 15.85 -17.60
CA LEU A 578 -68.40 16.40 -16.61
C LEU A 578 -67.75 17.40 -15.64
N ASP A 579 -66.42 17.31 -15.50
CA ASP A 579 -65.55 18.25 -14.78
C ASP A 579 -65.64 19.68 -15.33
N VAL A 580 -65.64 19.87 -16.65
CA VAL A 580 -65.72 21.19 -17.28
C VAL A 580 -67.12 21.79 -17.14
N LEU A 581 -68.16 20.96 -17.18
CA LEU A 581 -69.55 21.42 -17.01
C LEU A 581 -69.84 21.86 -15.57
N TRP A 582 -69.29 21.15 -14.58
CA TRP A 582 -69.41 21.52 -13.16
C TRP A 582 -68.75 22.88 -12.87
N TYR A 583 -67.53 23.11 -13.40
CA TYR A 583 -66.84 24.40 -13.28
C TYR A 583 -67.57 25.55 -13.98
N VAL A 584 -68.22 25.30 -15.13
CA VAL A 584 -69.02 26.32 -15.83
C VAL A 584 -70.29 26.68 -15.06
N ILE A 585 -70.91 25.70 -14.38
CA ILE A 585 -72.11 25.94 -13.55
C ILE A 585 -71.74 26.72 -12.28
N LEU A 586 -70.66 26.35 -11.60
CA LEU A 586 -70.14 27.08 -10.44
C LEU A 586 -69.80 28.54 -10.79
N ARG A 587 -69.07 28.75 -11.89
CA ARG A 587 -68.73 30.08 -12.41
C ARG A 587 -69.96 30.93 -12.76
N LYS A 588 -71.10 30.30 -13.09
CA LYS A 588 -72.36 30.99 -13.40
C LYS A 588 -73.24 31.22 -12.17
N MET A 589 -73.03 30.44 -11.10
CA MET A 589 -73.65 30.64 -9.78
C MET A 589 -72.84 31.55 -8.86
N GLY A 590 -71.70 32.06 -9.30
CA GLY A 590 -70.89 33.04 -8.56
C GLY A 590 -70.12 32.43 -7.38
N VAL A 591 -69.78 31.14 -7.46
CA VAL A 591 -68.86 30.45 -6.54
C VAL A 591 -67.61 30.03 -7.30
#